data_AF-A0A9D2LMV4-F1
#
_entry.id   AF-A0A9D2LMV4-F1
#
_cell.length_a   1.000
_cell.length_b   1.000
_cell.length_c   1.000
_cell.angle_alpha   90.00
_cell.angle_beta   90.00
_cell.angle_gamma   90.00
#
_symmetry.space_group_name_H-M   'P 1'
#
loop_
_entity.id
_entity.type
_entity.pdbx_description
1 polymer ?
#
loop_
_entity_poly.entity_id
_entity_poly.type
_entity_poly.pdbx_seq_one_letter_code
_entity_poly.pdbx_strand_id
1 'polypeptide(L)'
;MEKDADKMRMNSFEDNRFKTISEFQWCVNDGGEVEFEWKGNQYTVCHPDGRINIGAGCYEKDGKYYNMNTNEEYTEEDELWGDTADDILEFDVGGDKLRDVITQVKVWSRSI
;
A
#
# COMPACT_ATOMS: atom_id res chain seq x y z
N MET A 1 -31.65 -27.46 -6.89
CA MET A 1 -30.51 -27.18 -5.98
C MET A 1 -29.38 -26.67 -6.85
N GLU A 2 -29.43 -25.38 -7.16
CA GLU A 2 -28.31 -24.69 -7.78
C GLU A 2 -27.43 -24.26 -6.60
N LYS A 3 -26.24 -24.85 -6.48
CA LYS A 3 -25.31 -24.48 -5.43
C LYS A 3 -24.86 -23.06 -5.73
N ASP A 4 -25.18 -22.15 -4.83
CA ASP A 4 -24.64 -20.81 -4.77
C ASP A 4 -23.12 -20.90 -4.89
N ALA A 5 -22.61 -20.63 -6.09
CA ALA A 5 -21.21 -20.31 -6.28
C ALA A 5 -21.05 -18.93 -5.64
N ASP A 6 -20.57 -18.91 -4.41
CA ASP A 6 -20.09 -17.74 -3.70
C ASP A 6 -19.08 -17.04 -4.61
N LYS A 7 -19.58 -16.09 -5.40
CA LYS A 7 -18.78 -15.28 -6.29
C LYS A 7 -18.02 -14.36 -5.34
N MET A 8 -16.74 -14.66 -5.10
CA MET A 8 -15.81 -13.74 -4.43
C MET A 8 -16.02 -12.36 -5.06
N ARG A 9 -16.73 -11.48 -4.37
CA ARG A 9 -16.97 -10.12 -4.84
C ARG A 9 -15.62 -9.43 -4.74
N MET A 10 -14.95 -9.23 -5.87
CA MET A 10 -13.80 -8.34 -5.90
C MET A 10 -14.29 -6.94 -5.53
N ASN A 11 -13.64 -6.33 -4.53
CA ASN A 11 -13.91 -4.94 -4.18
C ASN A 11 -13.61 -4.04 -5.38
N SER A 12 -14.46 -3.04 -5.61
CA SER A 12 -14.13 -1.97 -6.55
C SER A 12 -13.06 -1.03 -5.95
N PHE A 13 -12.42 -0.21 -6.79
CA PHE A 13 -11.48 0.80 -6.28
C PHE A 13 -12.13 1.78 -5.30
N GLU A 14 -13.42 2.10 -5.48
CA GLU A 14 -14.15 2.96 -4.55
C GLU A 14 -14.51 2.26 -3.23
N ASP A 15 -14.70 0.94 -3.24
CA ASP A 15 -14.88 0.13 -2.02
C ASP A 15 -13.56 0.06 -1.21
N ASN A 16 -12.42 0.03 -1.90
CA ASN A 16 -11.10 -0.04 -1.27
C ASN A 16 -10.58 1.32 -0.80
N ARG A 17 -11.07 2.43 -1.36
CA ARG A 17 -10.58 3.78 -1.05
C ARG A 17 -10.85 4.18 0.41
N PHE A 18 -9.80 4.67 1.08
CA PHE A 18 -9.92 5.35 2.37
C PHE A 18 -10.60 6.71 2.21
N LYS A 19 -11.63 6.97 3.01
CA LYS A 19 -12.36 8.25 3.03
C LYS A 19 -11.77 9.22 4.04
N THR A 20 -11.06 8.72 5.05
CA THR A 20 -10.36 9.53 6.06
C THR A 20 -8.98 8.98 6.36
N ILE A 21 -8.09 9.83 6.89
CA ILE A 21 -6.77 9.40 7.39
C ILE A 21 -6.94 8.38 8.54
N SER A 22 -7.94 8.57 9.40
CA SER A 22 -8.20 7.65 10.52
C SER A 22 -8.62 6.25 10.07
N GLU A 23 -9.34 6.12 8.95
CA GLU A 23 -9.63 4.80 8.37
C GLU A 23 -8.35 4.10 7.90
N PHE A 24 -7.42 4.84 7.30
CA PHE A 24 -6.11 4.31 6.92
C PHE A 24 -5.29 3.92 8.14
N GLN A 25 -5.19 4.79 9.14
CA GLN A 25 -4.45 4.51 10.37
C GLN A 25 -5.00 3.29 11.09
N TRP A 26 -6.33 3.18 11.22
CA TRP A 26 -6.97 2.01 11.82
C TRP A 26 -6.63 0.74 11.04
N CYS A 27 -6.78 0.77 9.71
CA CYS A 27 -6.47 -0.36 8.84
C CYS A 27 -5.03 -0.84 9.01
N VAL A 28 -4.05 0.06 8.92
CA VAL A 28 -2.63 -0.30 8.98
C VAL A 28 -2.22 -0.74 10.39
N ASN A 29 -2.66 -0.02 11.43
CA ASN A 29 -2.33 -0.41 12.81
C ASN A 29 -2.94 -1.77 13.23
N ASP A 30 -4.02 -2.23 12.57
CA ASP A 30 -4.62 -3.55 12.79
C ASP A 30 -3.99 -4.66 11.93
N GLY A 31 -2.92 -4.36 11.18
CA GLY A 31 -2.21 -5.32 10.34
C GLY A 31 -2.67 -5.36 8.88
N GLY A 32 -3.56 -4.44 8.47
CA GLY A 32 -4.03 -4.33 7.09
C GLY A 32 -2.92 -3.94 6.12
N GLU A 33 -2.76 -4.72 5.05
CA GLU A 33 -1.82 -4.47 3.96
C GLU A 33 -2.52 -3.69 2.86
N VAL A 34 -1.79 -2.83 2.15
CA VAL A 34 -2.37 -1.90 1.16
C VAL A 34 -1.50 -1.83 -0.08
N GLU A 35 -2.11 -1.98 -1.26
CA GLU A 35 -1.48 -1.65 -2.54
C GLU A 35 -2.20 -0.45 -3.16
N PHE A 36 -1.45 0.58 -3.53
CA PHE A 36 -2.06 1.79 -4.08
C PHE A 36 -1.16 2.47 -5.12
N GLU A 37 -1.79 3.34 -5.91
CA GLU A 37 -1.14 4.15 -6.93
C GLU A 37 -1.38 5.64 -6.68
N TRP A 38 -0.31 6.43 -6.84
CA TRP A 38 -0.38 7.89 -6.88
C TRP A 38 0.48 8.45 -8.02
N LYS A 39 -0.12 9.29 -8.86
CA LYS A 39 0.53 9.91 -10.04
C LYS A 39 1.24 8.88 -10.95
N GLY A 40 0.68 7.67 -11.07
CA GLY A 40 1.24 6.57 -11.86
C GLY A 40 2.33 5.74 -11.17
N ASN A 41 2.73 6.10 -9.96
CA ASN A 41 3.69 5.33 -9.16
C ASN A 41 2.96 4.34 -8.23
N GLN A 42 3.48 3.12 -8.11
CA GLN A 42 2.96 2.04 -7.29
C GLN A 42 3.65 1.99 -5.92
N TYR A 43 2.87 1.70 -4.88
CA TYR A 43 3.32 1.62 -3.50
C TYR A 43 2.64 0.47 -2.75
N THR A 44 3.33 -0.05 -1.74
CA THR A 44 2.84 -1.14 -0.88
C THR A 44 3.04 -0.81 0.59
N VAL A 45 2.08 -1.17 1.43
CA VAL A 45 2.20 -1.21 2.89
C VAL A 45 2.05 -2.66 3.34
N CYS A 46 3.03 -3.19 4.08
CA CYS A 46 3.05 -4.57 4.57
C CYS A 46 3.54 -4.66 6.02
N HIS A 47 3.43 -5.85 6.63
CA HIS A 47 3.78 -6.09 8.03
C HIS A 47 4.91 -7.13 8.29
N PRO A 48 6.08 -7.01 7.65
CA PRO A 48 7.20 -7.91 7.91
C PRO A 48 7.65 -7.82 9.37
N ASP A 49 7.85 -8.98 9.98
CA ASP A 49 8.26 -9.13 11.38
C ASP A 49 7.40 -8.36 12.40
N GLY A 50 6.13 -8.11 12.07
CA GLY A 50 5.17 -7.40 12.92
C GLY A 50 5.38 -5.88 12.99
N ARG A 51 6.20 -5.30 12.10
CA ARG A 51 6.40 -3.86 11.95
C ARG A 51 5.80 -3.37 10.64
N ILE A 52 5.49 -2.08 10.55
CA ILE A 52 4.93 -1.50 9.34
C ILE A 52 6.07 -1.11 8.41
N ASN A 53 6.02 -1.59 7.17
CA ASN A 53 6.87 -1.12 6.09
C ASN A 53 5.98 -0.50 5.01
N ILE A 54 6.32 0.70 4.55
CA ILE A 54 5.81 1.27 3.31
C ILE A 54 6.97 1.40 2.34
N GLY A 55 6.73 1.15 1.05
CA GLY A 55 7.73 1.39 0.03
C GLY A 55 7.15 1.52 -1.35
N ALA A 56 8.02 1.84 -2.31
CA ALA A 56 7.70 1.64 -3.71
C ALA A 56 7.35 0.17 -3.94
N GLY A 57 6.38 -0.12 -4.80
CA GLY A 57 6.18 -1.49 -5.21
C GLY A 57 7.42 -2.01 -5.95
N CYS A 58 7.75 -3.29 -5.80
CA CYS A 58 8.97 -3.87 -6.36
C CYS A 58 8.69 -5.16 -7.14
N TYR A 59 9.64 -5.54 -7.99
CA TYR A 59 9.62 -6.85 -8.66
C TYR A 59 10.97 -7.54 -8.53
N GLU A 60 10.94 -8.86 -8.40
CA GLU A 60 12.17 -9.67 -8.38
C GLU A 60 12.62 -10.00 -9.80
N LYS A 61 13.93 -9.88 -10.03
CA LYS A 61 14.60 -10.35 -11.24
C LYS A 61 16.02 -10.80 -10.89
N ASP A 62 16.38 -12.02 -11.29
CA ASP A 62 17.71 -12.59 -11.09
C ASP A 62 18.19 -12.56 -9.62
N GLY A 63 17.26 -12.77 -8.66
CA GLY A 63 17.54 -12.77 -7.22
C GLY A 63 17.74 -11.39 -6.60
N LYS A 64 17.40 -10.32 -7.33
CA LYS A 64 17.42 -8.93 -6.86
C LYS A 64 16.04 -8.30 -7.01
N TYR A 65 15.73 -7.34 -6.14
CA TYR A 65 14.52 -6.54 -6.23
C TYR A 65 14.79 -5.23 -6.96
N TYR A 66 13.81 -4.77 -7.73
CA TYR A 66 13.86 -3.53 -8.48
C TYR A 66 12.61 -2.70 -8.18
N ASN A 67 12.78 -1.39 -8.03
CA ASN A 67 11.68 -0.45 -7.83
C ASN A 67 10.83 -0.39 -9.12
N MET A 68 9.52 -0.64 -9.03
CA MET A 68 8.59 -0.63 -10.18
C MET A 68 8.47 0.74 -10.85
N ASN A 69 8.74 1.82 -10.12
CA ASN A 69 8.57 3.19 -10.58
C ASN A 69 9.78 3.69 -11.36
N THR A 70 10.99 3.23 -11.02
CA THR A 70 12.26 3.69 -11.64
C THR A 70 12.94 2.60 -12.47
N ASN A 71 12.66 1.32 -12.22
CA ASN A 71 13.38 0.14 -12.72
C ASN A 71 14.85 0.08 -12.26
N GLU A 72 15.21 0.81 -11.21
CA GLU A 72 16.52 0.73 -10.55
C GLU A 72 16.48 -0.34 -9.44
N GLU A 73 17.66 -0.82 -9.01
CA GLU A 73 17.75 -1.81 -7.92
C GLU A 73 17.13 -1.22 -6.65
N TYR A 74 16.29 -1.98 -5.97
CA TYR A 74 15.56 -1.54 -4.78
C TYR A 74 16.53 -1.37 -3.61
N THR A 75 16.42 -0.26 -2.90
CA THR A 75 17.30 0.11 -1.79
C THR A 75 16.50 0.56 -0.57
N GLU A 76 17.19 0.81 0.54
CA GLU A 76 16.58 1.35 1.77
C GLU A 76 15.96 2.75 1.57
N GLU A 77 16.34 3.50 0.52
CA GLU A 77 15.73 4.80 0.20
C GLU A 77 14.33 4.67 -0.43
N ASP A 78 13.98 3.48 -0.92
CA ASP A 78 12.68 3.20 -1.54
C ASP A 78 11.60 2.85 -0.51
N GLU A 79 11.95 2.76 0.76
CA GLU A 79 11.07 2.34 1.85
C GLU A 79 11.21 3.18 3.13
N LEU A 80 10.21 3.04 3.99
CA LEU A 80 10.18 3.60 5.32
C LEU A 80 9.57 2.58 6.28
N TRP A 81 10.27 2.36 7.40
CA TRP A 81 9.82 1.51 8.49
C TRP A 81 9.23 2.34 9.62
N GLY A 82 8.06 1.93 10.09
CA GLY A 82 7.33 2.56 11.18
C GLY A 82 6.86 1.54 12.21
N ASP A 83 6.62 2.00 13.43
CA ASP A 83 5.98 1.21 14.47
C ASP A 83 4.47 1.52 14.55
N THR A 84 4.04 2.63 13.94
CA THR A 84 2.65 3.05 13.82
C THR A 84 2.34 3.57 12.41
N ALA A 85 1.06 3.61 12.06
CA ALA A 85 0.61 4.22 10.81
C ALA A 85 0.99 5.71 10.69
N ASP A 86 1.16 6.42 11.81
CA ASP A 86 1.59 7.82 11.81
C ASP A 86 3.03 7.99 11.31
N ASP A 87 3.91 7.03 11.61
CA ASP A 87 5.31 7.07 11.17
C ASP A 87 5.40 7.03 9.65
N ILE A 88 4.60 6.16 9.01
CA ILE A 88 4.65 5.97 7.56
C ILE A 88 3.90 7.05 6.77
N LEU A 89 3.09 7.90 7.44
CA LEU A 89 2.39 9.00 6.80
C LEU A 89 3.34 10.10 6.28
N GLU A 90 4.61 10.08 6.69
CA GLU A 90 5.68 10.96 6.20
C GLU A 90 6.36 10.47 4.91
N PHE A 91 6.02 9.27 4.43
CA PHE A 91 6.61 8.72 3.23
C PHE A 91 6.27 9.55 2.00
N ASP A 92 7.26 9.75 1.12
CA ASP A 92 7.10 10.51 -0.12
C ASP A 92 6.51 9.64 -1.22
N VAL A 93 5.37 10.05 -1.74
CA VAL A 93 4.65 9.39 -2.84
C VAL A 93 4.46 10.36 -3.99
N GLY A 94 5.15 10.14 -5.11
CA GLY A 94 5.05 11.00 -6.29
C GLY A 94 5.36 12.49 -6.03
N GLY A 95 6.22 12.77 -5.05
CA GLY A 95 6.60 14.13 -4.62
C GLY A 95 5.65 14.79 -3.62
N ASP A 96 4.62 14.10 -3.15
CA ASP A 96 3.73 14.57 -2.06
C ASP A 96 3.89 13.67 -0.82
N LYS A 97 3.52 14.17 0.35
CA LYS A 97 3.47 13.32 1.56
C LYS A 97 2.23 12.45 1.55
N LEU A 98 2.37 11.19 1.98
CA LEU A 98 1.26 10.23 2.04
C LEU A 98 0.03 10.79 2.76
N ARG A 99 0.24 11.48 3.89
CA ARG A 99 -0.85 12.13 4.64
C ARG A 99 -1.73 13.08 3.83
N ASP A 100 -1.16 13.75 2.83
CA ASP A 100 -1.86 14.76 2.05
C ASP A 100 -2.74 14.12 0.98
N VAL A 101 -2.40 12.88 0.57
CA VAL A 101 -2.96 12.24 -0.62
C VAL A 101 -3.66 10.92 -0.36
N ILE A 102 -3.50 10.28 0.80
CA ILE A 102 -4.02 8.92 1.08
C ILE A 102 -5.54 8.75 0.87
N THR A 103 -6.32 9.83 1.04
CA THR A 103 -7.78 9.80 0.78
C THR A 103 -8.13 9.97 -0.69
N GLN A 104 -7.15 10.17 -1.56
CA GLN A 104 -7.28 10.47 -2.99
C GLN A 104 -6.57 9.43 -3.87
N VAL A 105 -5.64 8.65 -3.32
CA VAL A 105 -4.94 7.60 -4.06
C VAL A 105 -5.90 6.55 -4.60
N LYS A 106 -5.48 5.90 -5.68
CA LYS A 106 -6.18 4.73 -6.19
C LYS A 106 -5.71 3.51 -5.39
N VAL A 107 -6.56 3.00 -4.50
CA VAL A 107 -6.28 1.78 -3.77
C VAL A 107 -6.66 0.57 -4.62
N TRP A 108 -5.67 -0.22 -5.03
CA TRP A 108 -5.86 -1.43 -5.82
C TRP A 108 -6.42 -2.56 -4.97
N SER A 109 -5.80 -2.77 -3.80
CA SER A 109 -6.18 -3.80 -2.85
C SER A 109 -5.90 -3.32 -1.42
N ARG A 110 -6.68 -3.83 -0.47
CA ARG A 110 -6.35 -3.74 0.95
C ARG A 110 -6.96 -4.90 1.72
N SER A 111 -6.32 -5.33 2.79
CA SER A 111 -6.92 -6.25 3.78
C SER A 111 -7.57 -5.49 4.94
N ILE A 112 -8.51 -6.17 5.62
CA ILE A 112 -9.18 -5.76 6.86
C ILE A 112 -9.13 -6.96 7.79
#